data_AF-A0A9D1NN57-F1
#
_entry.id   AF-A0A9D1NN57-F1
#
_cell.length_a   1.000
_cell.length_b   1.000
_cell.length_c   1.000
_cell.angle_alpha   90.00
_cell.angle_beta   90.00
_cell.angle_gamma   90.00
#
_symmetry.space_group_name_H-M   'P 1'
#
loop_
_entity.id
_entity.type
_entity.pdbx_description
1 polymer ?
#
loop_
_entity_poly.entity_id
_entity_poly.type
_entity_poly.pdbx_seq_one_letter_code
_entity_poly.pdbx_strand_id
1 'polypeptide(L)'
;MTLKTDCLGWLLNAQVALAALGVALPRRVGRWVWGAVLPVGLAAIAVRWFAVAHPPMRNLFEAFLWLPPILAGATLLTAWRERVWTVRLDALLGFVVAFPLAFVFSAEEGQLMPALQSPLFVPHVLGYMLAYALMARAFALECARHTVAARRNFAWGFFLISVALALGSVWGNEAWGAYWQWDPKEQWSLATWLVYAALWHVPASRPWRLGLLGLGLLAIVLTVTWINLSKLFPGLHSYAGL
;
A
#
# COMPACT_ATOMS: atom_id res chain seq x y z
N MET A 1 -7.21 10.99 20.29
CA MET A 1 -6.10 10.15 19.78
C MET A 1 -5.35 9.61 20.97
N THR A 2 -5.41 8.31 21.19
CA THR A 2 -4.62 7.64 22.24
C THR A 2 -3.33 7.13 21.60
N LEU A 3 -2.18 7.50 22.17
CA LEU A 3 -0.91 6.94 21.75
C LEU A 3 -0.86 5.48 22.20
N LYS A 4 -0.53 4.57 21.28
CA LYS A 4 -0.21 3.18 21.59
C LYS A 4 1.17 3.16 22.28
N THR A 5 1.24 2.64 23.51
CA THR A 5 2.44 2.70 24.37
C THR A 5 3.14 1.36 24.55
N ASP A 6 2.61 0.31 23.94
CA ASP A 6 3.24 -1.01 23.85
C ASP A 6 4.41 -1.00 22.84
N CYS A 7 5.18 -2.10 22.78
CA CYS A 7 6.35 -2.20 21.89
C CYS A 7 5.98 -1.91 20.42
N LEU A 8 4.87 -2.50 19.95
CA LEU A 8 4.34 -2.24 18.61
C LEU A 8 3.97 -0.76 18.45
N GLY A 9 3.22 -0.19 19.39
CA GLY A 9 2.84 1.22 19.41
C GLY A 9 4.01 2.19 19.25
N TRP A 10 5.12 1.96 19.95
CA TRP A 10 6.32 2.78 19.79
C TRP A 10 6.91 2.71 18.38
N LEU A 11 6.94 1.53 17.76
CA LEU A 11 7.39 1.37 16.38
C LEU A 11 6.47 2.07 15.37
N LEU A 12 5.15 2.05 15.60
CA LEU A 12 4.19 2.77 14.77
C LEU A 12 4.35 4.29 14.89
N ASN A 13 4.45 4.80 16.11
CA ASN A 13 4.67 6.23 16.39
C ASN A 13 6.01 6.69 15.79
N ALA A 14 7.05 5.86 15.88
CA ALA A 14 8.35 6.13 15.27
C ALA A 14 8.26 6.25 13.75
N GLN A 15 7.50 5.40 13.06
CA GLN A 15 7.30 5.52 11.61
C GLN A 15 6.64 6.85 11.23
N VAL A 16 5.62 7.29 11.98
CA VAL A 16 5.00 8.61 11.75
C VAL A 16 5.99 9.73 11.97
N ALA A 17 6.73 9.69 13.08
CA ALA A 17 7.72 10.73 13.42
C ALA A 17 8.84 10.81 12.36
N LEU A 18 9.39 9.66 11.95
CA LEU A 18 10.41 9.58 10.91
C LEU A 18 9.89 10.08 9.56
N ALA A 19 8.65 9.76 9.18
CA ALA A 19 8.04 10.28 7.97
C ALA A 19 7.86 11.82 8.04
N ALA A 20 7.33 12.34 9.15
CA ALA A 20 7.17 13.79 9.36
C ALA A 20 8.52 14.54 9.33
N LEU A 21 9.54 14.00 10.01
CA LEU A 21 10.89 14.55 10.01
C LEU A 21 11.55 14.45 8.63
N GLY A 22 11.28 13.39 7.88
CA GLY A 22 11.75 13.22 6.49
C GLY A 22 11.22 14.31 5.54
N VAL A 23 10.01 14.83 5.81
CA VAL A 23 9.45 15.99 5.09
C VAL A 23 10.14 17.29 5.54
N ALA A 24 10.26 17.50 6.85
CA ALA A 24 10.70 18.78 7.44
C ALA A 24 12.21 19.04 7.29
N LEU A 25 13.04 18.01 7.40
CA LEU A 25 14.50 18.17 7.48
C LEU A 25 15.15 18.45 6.11
N PRO A 26 16.38 19.01 6.10
CA PRO A 26 17.16 19.16 4.88
C PRO A 26 17.43 17.83 4.20
N ARG A 27 17.44 17.79 2.85
CA ARG A 27 17.56 16.56 2.04
C ARG A 27 18.70 15.62 2.47
N ARG A 28 19.85 16.16 2.88
CA ARG A 28 21.03 15.38 3.32
C ARG A 28 20.76 14.55 4.58
N VAL A 29 19.99 15.09 5.52
CA VAL A 29 19.59 14.42 6.76
C VAL A 29 18.32 13.61 6.54
N GLY A 30 17.34 14.21 5.85
CA GLY A 30 16.06 13.61 5.55
C GLY A 30 16.17 12.25 4.85
N ARG A 31 17.17 12.03 3.98
CA ARG A 31 17.37 10.72 3.32
C ARG A 31 17.62 9.58 4.30
N TRP A 32 18.35 9.85 5.38
CA TRP A 32 18.67 8.85 6.40
C TRP A 32 17.49 8.65 7.34
N VAL A 33 16.84 9.75 7.72
CA VAL A 33 15.61 9.73 8.54
C VAL A 33 14.49 8.96 7.84
N TRP A 34 14.24 9.24 6.57
CA TRP A 34 13.28 8.50 5.75
C TRP A 34 13.73 7.04 5.54
N GLY A 35 15.02 6.81 5.27
CA GLY A 35 15.57 5.46 5.13
C GLY A 35 15.37 4.59 6.38
N ALA A 36 15.36 5.19 7.57
CA ALA A 36 15.11 4.48 8.83
C ALA A 36 13.67 3.95 8.96
N VAL A 37 12.70 4.45 8.17
CA VAL A 37 11.33 3.91 8.14
C VAL A 37 11.32 2.45 7.69
N LEU A 38 12.22 2.03 6.80
CA LEU A 38 12.29 0.64 6.35
C LEU A 38 12.61 -0.34 7.49
N PRO A 39 13.76 -0.26 8.19
CA PRO A 39 14.06 -1.19 9.29
C PRO A 39 13.07 -1.08 10.45
N VAL A 40 12.55 0.12 10.76
CA VAL A 40 11.54 0.29 11.83
C VAL A 40 10.21 -0.37 11.43
N GLY A 41 9.77 -0.20 10.19
CA GLY A 41 8.55 -0.84 9.67
C GLY A 41 8.68 -2.37 9.61
N LEU A 42 9.84 -2.88 9.18
CA LEU A 42 10.12 -4.33 9.20
C LEU A 42 10.12 -4.89 10.63
N ALA A 43 10.67 -4.15 11.60
CA ALA A 43 10.59 -4.52 13.00
C ALA A 43 9.13 -4.53 13.49
N ALA A 44 8.30 -3.55 13.11
CA ALA A 44 6.89 -3.50 13.47
C ALA A 44 6.12 -4.71 12.90
N ILE A 45 6.38 -5.08 11.64
CA ILE A 45 5.85 -6.29 11.01
C ILE A 45 6.27 -7.54 11.77
N ALA A 46 7.56 -7.66 12.12
CA ALA A 46 8.08 -8.82 12.84
C ALA A 46 7.45 -8.95 14.24
N VAL A 47 7.40 -7.87 15.02
CA VAL A 47 6.75 -7.84 16.34
C VAL A 47 5.29 -8.28 16.22
N ARG A 48 4.56 -7.73 15.24
CA ARG A 48 3.16 -8.12 15.02
C ARG A 48 3.04 -9.60 14.64
N TRP A 49 3.86 -10.07 13.70
CA TRP A 49 3.85 -11.47 13.25
C TRP A 49 4.09 -12.43 14.42
N PHE A 50 5.08 -12.15 15.28
CA PHE A 50 5.33 -12.98 16.47
C PHE A 50 4.15 -12.98 17.46
N ALA A 51 3.47 -11.84 17.63
CA ALA A 51 2.32 -11.75 18.51
C ALA A 51 1.11 -12.56 18.00
N VAL A 52 0.81 -12.50 16.70
CA VAL A 52 -0.37 -13.17 16.12
C VAL A 52 -0.08 -14.57 15.56
N ALA A 53 1.19 -14.98 15.50
CA ALA A 53 1.66 -16.27 14.98
C ALA A 53 1.31 -16.55 13.49
N HIS A 54 1.06 -15.52 12.70
CA HIS A 54 0.83 -15.59 11.26
C HIS A 54 1.28 -14.29 10.57
N PRO A 55 1.48 -14.28 9.23
CA PRO A 55 1.73 -13.03 8.50
C PRO A 55 0.61 -12.00 8.78
N PRO A 56 0.93 -10.75 9.16
CA PRO A 56 -0.07 -9.75 9.49
C PRO A 56 -0.77 -9.28 8.22
N MET A 57 -1.98 -9.78 7.95
CA MET A 57 -2.83 -9.43 6.80
C MET A 57 -4.34 -9.53 7.10
N ARG A 58 -4.74 -9.69 8.37
CA ARG A 58 -6.12 -10.00 8.76
C ARG A 58 -7.09 -8.84 8.52
N ASN A 59 -6.66 -7.61 8.80
CA ASN A 59 -7.50 -6.42 8.82
C ASN A 59 -6.77 -5.23 8.18
N LEU A 60 -7.41 -4.06 8.17
CA LEU A 60 -6.85 -2.85 7.55
C LEU A 60 -5.61 -2.34 8.28
N PHE A 61 -5.57 -2.45 9.61
CA PHE A 61 -4.36 -2.15 10.39
C PHE A 61 -3.16 -2.95 9.88
N GLU A 62 -3.31 -4.27 9.78
CA GLU A 62 -2.24 -5.16 9.34
C GLU A 62 -1.88 -4.96 7.87
N ALA A 63 -2.84 -4.69 6.98
CA ALA A 63 -2.56 -4.36 5.59
C ALA A 63 -1.75 -3.05 5.45
N PHE A 64 -2.11 -2.01 6.19
CA PHE A 64 -1.39 -0.74 6.17
C PHE A 64 0.01 -0.84 6.77
N LEU A 65 0.26 -1.80 7.67
CA LEU A 65 1.55 -2.01 8.32
C LEU A 65 2.69 -2.21 7.31
N TRP A 66 2.36 -2.75 6.13
CA TRP A 66 3.30 -2.99 5.05
C TRP A 66 3.62 -1.74 4.21
N LEU A 67 2.74 -0.75 4.16
CA LEU A 67 2.85 0.37 3.21
C LEU A 67 4.05 1.30 3.48
N PRO A 68 4.32 1.78 4.72
CA PRO A 68 5.49 2.64 4.96
C PRO A 68 6.84 1.99 4.62
N PRO A 69 7.17 0.74 5.05
CA PRO A 69 8.44 0.13 4.67
C PRO A 69 8.53 -0.18 3.18
N ILE A 70 7.42 -0.53 2.50
CA ILE A 70 7.41 -0.70 1.04
C ILE A 70 7.77 0.62 0.34
N LEU A 71 7.17 1.74 0.74
CA LEU A 71 7.46 3.06 0.17
C LEU A 71 8.93 3.46 0.41
N ALA A 72 9.44 3.27 1.63
CA ALA A 72 10.83 3.55 1.96
C ALA A 72 11.79 2.67 1.12
N GLY A 73 11.50 1.38 0.98
CA GLY A 73 12.24 0.45 0.12
C GLY A 73 12.22 0.87 -1.35
N ALA A 74 11.07 1.28 -1.88
CA ALA A 74 10.93 1.78 -3.24
C ALA A 74 11.77 3.06 -3.46
N THR A 75 11.80 3.97 -2.48
CA THR A 75 12.70 5.14 -2.51
C THR A 75 14.15 4.73 -2.61
N LEU A 76 14.61 3.84 -1.72
CA LEU A 76 15.99 3.36 -1.69
C LEU A 76 16.37 2.65 -3.00
N LEU A 77 15.45 1.85 -3.57
CA LEU A 77 15.66 1.17 -4.85
C LEU A 77 15.86 2.17 -5.99
N THR A 78 15.02 3.21 -6.10
CA THR A 78 15.21 4.27 -7.12
C THR A 78 16.43 5.13 -6.84
N ALA A 79 16.76 5.39 -5.58
CA ALA A 79 17.97 6.11 -5.22
C ALA A 79 19.23 5.33 -5.62
N TRP A 80 19.21 4.00 -5.47
CA TRP A 80 20.31 3.13 -5.86
C TRP A 80 20.43 2.99 -7.39
N ARG A 81 19.33 2.63 -8.08
CA ARG A 81 19.35 2.35 -9.52
C ARG A 81 19.35 3.58 -10.42
N GLU A 82 18.72 4.67 -9.98
CA GLU A 82 18.41 5.83 -10.82
C GLU A 82 19.00 7.12 -10.28
N ARG A 83 19.61 7.07 -9.09
CA ARG A 83 20.19 8.23 -8.40
C ARG A 83 19.17 9.36 -8.15
N VAL A 84 17.87 9.01 -8.14
CA VAL A 84 16.76 9.93 -7.86
C VAL A 84 16.40 9.86 -6.38
N TRP A 85 16.50 10.99 -5.69
CA TRP A 85 16.12 11.14 -4.29
C TRP A 85 14.89 12.05 -4.17
N THR A 86 13.72 11.45 -3.99
CA THR A 86 12.43 12.14 -3.77
C THR A 86 11.97 12.11 -2.32
N VAL A 87 12.93 12.21 -1.39
CA VAL A 87 12.73 12.03 0.06
C VAL A 87 11.51 12.75 0.61
N ARG A 88 11.35 14.06 0.36
CA ARG A 88 10.23 14.83 0.92
C ARG A 88 8.86 14.34 0.42
N LEU A 89 8.80 13.96 -0.85
CA LEU A 89 7.58 13.50 -1.49
C LEU A 89 7.23 12.08 -1.01
N ASP A 90 8.22 11.20 -0.96
CA ASP A 90 8.03 9.83 -0.48
C ASP A 90 7.73 9.81 1.02
N ALA A 91 8.36 10.69 1.80
CA ALA A 91 8.09 10.85 3.23
C ALA A 91 6.69 11.43 3.50
N LEU A 92 6.16 12.29 2.62
CA LEU A 92 4.78 12.75 2.71
C LEU A 92 3.80 11.60 2.45
N LEU A 93 4.02 10.80 1.41
CA LEU A 93 3.22 9.60 1.15
C LEU A 93 3.29 8.62 2.34
N GLY A 94 4.50 8.40 2.86
CA GLY A 94 4.76 7.60 4.05
C GLY A 94 4.02 8.09 5.27
N PHE A 95 3.99 9.41 5.50
CA PHE A 95 3.26 10.02 6.61
C PHE A 95 1.75 9.76 6.47
N VAL A 96 1.18 9.95 5.28
CA VAL A 96 -0.24 9.72 5.01
C VAL A 96 -0.65 8.27 5.30
N VAL A 97 0.17 7.29 4.93
CA VAL A 97 -0.14 5.86 5.19
C VAL A 97 0.23 5.41 6.60
N ALA A 98 1.23 6.00 7.24
CA ALA A 98 1.63 5.67 8.60
C ALA A 98 0.68 6.27 9.66
N PHE A 99 0.07 7.40 9.37
CA PHE A 99 -0.78 8.11 10.33
C PHE A 99 -1.98 7.28 10.81
N PRO A 100 -2.77 6.62 9.94
CA PRO A 100 -3.86 5.77 10.38
C PRO A 100 -3.42 4.60 11.25
N LEU A 101 -2.23 4.04 11.03
CA LEU A 101 -1.69 2.94 11.84
C LEU A 101 -1.52 3.35 13.31
N ALA A 102 -0.98 4.54 13.54
CA ALA A 102 -0.69 5.02 14.88
C ALA A 102 -1.96 5.51 15.60
N PHE A 103 -2.88 6.16 14.89
CA PHE A 103 -3.92 6.97 15.54
C PHE A 103 -5.37 6.60 15.22
N VAL A 104 -5.62 5.83 14.16
CA VAL A 104 -6.98 5.58 13.65
C VAL A 104 -7.37 4.11 13.81
N PHE A 105 -6.53 3.19 13.31
CA PHE A 105 -6.88 1.78 13.28
C PHE A 105 -6.68 1.10 14.63
N SER A 106 -7.55 0.13 14.92
CA SER A 106 -7.43 -0.71 16.10
C SER A 106 -6.30 -1.74 15.88
N ALA A 107 -5.50 -2.01 16.92
CA ALA A 107 -4.45 -3.03 16.85
C ALA A 107 -4.94 -4.37 17.42
N GLU A 108 -6.24 -4.67 17.29
CA GLU A 108 -6.84 -5.86 17.87
C GLU A 108 -6.22 -7.14 17.32
N GLU A 109 -5.85 -8.04 18.23
CA GLU A 109 -5.31 -9.35 17.90
C GLU A 109 -6.42 -10.36 17.63
N GLY A 110 -6.07 -11.49 17.02
CA GLY A 110 -6.97 -12.62 16.86
C GLY A 110 -6.75 -13.37 15.56
N GLN A 111 -7.44 -14.50 15.47
CA GLN A 111 -7.15 -15.55 14.50
C GLN A 111 -7.66 -15.23 13.09
N LEU A 112 -7.00 -15.83 12.10
CA LEU A 112 -7.45 -15.83 10.72
C LEU A 112 -8.71 -16.69 10.59
N MET A 113 -9.76 -16.14 9.99
CA MET A 113 -10.91 -16.95 9.54
C MET A 113 -10.48 -17.92 8.44
N PRO A 114 -11.25 -19.00 8.18
CA PRO A 114 -10.84 -20.06 7.26
C PRO A 114 -10.39 -19.57 5.88
N ALA A 115 -11.11 -18.59 5.29
CA ALA A 115 -10.78 -18.04 3.98
C ALA A 115 -9.37 -17.37 3.91
N LEU A 116 -8.85 -16.85 5.03
CA LEU A 116 -7.56 -16.16 5.07
C LEU A 116 -6.38 -17.09 5.35
N GLN A 117 -6.65 -18.38 5.62
CA GLN A 117 -5.61 -19.38 5.87
C GLN A 117 -5.03 -19.98 4.59
N SER A 118 -5.64 -19.69 3.42
CA SER A 118 -5.13 -20.15 2.13
C SER A 118 -3.72 -19.58 1.86
N PRO A 119 -2.79 -20.39 1.32
CA PRO A 119 -1.45 -19.93 0.96
C PRO A 119 -1.46 -18.86 -0.14
N LEU A 120 -2.55 -18.73 -0.90
CA LEU A 120 -2.71 -17.70 -1.94
C LEU A 120 -3.11 -16.33 -1.38
N PHE A 121 -3.69 -16.29 -0.17
CA PHE A 121 -4.19 -15.06 0.44
C PHE A 121 -3.07 -14.01 0.63
N VAL A 122 -1.97 -14.41 1.27
CA VAL A 122 -0.84 -13.51 1.56
C VAL A 122 -0.19 -12.94 0.30
N PRO A 123 0.22 -13.74 -0.71
CA PRO A 123 0.82 -13.20 -1.93
C PRO A 123 -0.15 -12.35 -2.75
N HIS A 124 -1.45 -12.68 -2.75
CA HIS A 124 -2.49 -11.85 -3.36
C HIS A 124 -2.54 -10.45 -2.73
N VAL A 125 -2.76 -10.36 -1.41
CA VAL A 125 -2.91 -9.07 -0.71
C VAL A 125 -1.60 -8.28 -0.71
N LEU A 126 -0.46 -8.93 -0.46
CA LEU A 126 0.84 -8.28 -0.50
C LEU A 126 1.15 -7.73 -1.90
N GLY A 127 0.77 -8.46 -2.95
CA GLY A 127 0.87 -8.00 -4.34
C GLY A 127 0.12 -6.68 -4.56
N TYR A 128 -1.10 -6.56 -4.04
CA TYR A 128 -1.85 -5.31 -4.06
C TYR A 128 -1.17 -4.19 -3.27
N MET A 129 -0.65 -4.47 -2.06
CA MET A 129 0.03 -3.45 -1.25
C MET A 129 1.29 -2.91 -1.93
N LEU A 130 2.10 -3.79 -2.50
CA LEU A 130 3.26 -3.42 -3.30
C LEU A 130 2.86 -2.60 -4.53
N ALA A 131 1.84 -3.06 -5.27
CA ALA A 131 1.35 -2.37 -6.45
C ALA A 131 0.84 -0.96 -6.13
N TYR A 132 -0.01 -0.82 -5.11
CA TYR A 132 -0.61 0.46 -4.72
C TYR A 132 0.43 1.47 -4.25
N ALA A 133 1.41 1.04 -3.45
CA ALA A 133 2.52 1.89 -3.06
C ALA A 133 3.33 2.40 -4.27
N LEU A 134 3.64 1.50 -5.22
CA LEU A 134 4.35 1.87 -6.45
C LEU A 134 3.52 2.78 -7.37
N MET A 135 2.20 2.58 -7.45
CA MET A 135 1.28 3.44 -8.22
C MET A 135 1.21 4.86 -7.65
N ALA A 136 0.99 4.99 -6.34
CA ALA A 136 0.97 6.28 -5.67
C ALA A 136 2.30 7.02 -5.86
N ARG A 137 3.40 6.27 -5.75
CA ARG A 137 4.74 6.80 -5.98
C ARG A 137 4.97 7.18 -7.44
N ALA A 138 4.48 6.40 -8.41
CA ALA A 138 4.60 6.71 -9.83
C ALA A 138 3.90 8.03 -10.17
N PHE A 139 2.68 8.25 -9.67
CA PHE A 139 1.98 9.53 -9.82
C PHE A 139 2.80 10.69 -9.23
N ALA A 140 3.31 10.51 -8.02
CA ALA A 140 4.05 11.56 -7.34
C ALA A 140 5.40 11.87 -8.02
N LEU A 141 6.12 10.84 -8.51
CA LEU A 141 7.32 11.01 -9.34
C LEU A 141 7.03 11.73 -10.66
N GLU A 142 5.88 11.45 -11.29
CA GLU A 142 5.44 12.14 -12.51
C GLU A 142 5.18 13.63 -12.23
N CYS A 143 4.49 13.96 -11.13
CA CYS A 143 4.32 15.34 -10.66
C CYS A 143 5.67 16.05 -10.43
N ALA A 144 6.65 15.33 -9.89
CA ALA A 144 8.01 15.82 -9.66
C ALA A 144 8.90 15.80 -10.93
N ARG A 145 8.34 15.48 -12.10
CA ARG A 145 9.02 15.41 -13.41
C ARG A 145 10.14 14.37 -13.48
N HIS A 146 10.13 13.36 -12.62
CA HIS A 146 11.02 12.20 -12.67
C HIS A 146 10.42 11.08 -13.54
N THR A 147 10.16 11.38 -14.82
CA THR A 147 9.33 10.54 -15.72
C THR A 147 9.88 9.13 -15.99
N VAL A 148 11.20 8.94 -15.96
CA VAL A 148 11.82 7.61 -16.11
C VAL A 148 11.52 6.75 -14.88
N ALA A 149 11.73 7.32 -13.69
CA ALA A 149 11.43 6.67 -12.41
C ALA A 149 9.93 6.38 -12.28
N ALA A 150 9.09 7.35 -12.62
CA ALA A 150 7.64 7.23 -12.62
C ALA A 150 7.18 6.07 -13.51
N ARG A 151 7.65 6.00 -14.76
CA ARG A 151 7.32 4.91 -15.69
C ARG A 151 7.74 3.53 -15.20
N ARG A 152 8.90 3.42 -14.54
CA ARG A 152 9.37 2.14 -13.99
C ARG A 152 8.56 1.69 -12.78
N ASN A 153 8.27 2.61 -11.84
CA ASN A 153 7.38 2.31 -10.71
C ASN A 153 5.98 1.92 -11.20
N PHE A 154 5.48 2.63 -12.22
CA PHE A 154 4.23 2.29 -12.89
C PHE A 154 4.28 0.89 -13.54
N ALA A 155 5.31 0.57 -14.31
CA ALA A 155 5.39 -0.73 -14.97
C ALA A 155 5.41 -1.89 -13.95
N TRP A 156 6.21 -1.76 -12.89
CA TRP A 156 6.27 -2.77 -11.83
C TRP A 156 4.97 -2.88 -11.04
N GLY A 157 4.37 -1.76 -10.64
CA GLY A 157 3.12 -1.83 -9.91
C GLY A 157 1.96 -2.33 -10.78
N PHE A 158 1.93 -2.04 -12.10
CA PHE A 158 0.92 -2.59 -13.00
C PHE A 158 1.08 -4.10 -13.19
N PHE A 159 2.32 -4.57 -13.31
CA PHE A 159 2.62 -6.00 -13.30
C PHE A 159 2.11 -6.66 -12.01
N LEU A 160 2.43 -6.08 -10.85
CA LEU A 160 2.03 -6.62 -9.55
C LEU A 160 0.52 -6.63 -9.34
N ILE A 161 -0.22 -5.57 -9.70
CA ILE A 161 -1.69 -5.55 -9.59
C ILE A 161 -2.33 -6.58 -10.54
N SER A 162 -1.73 -6.83 -11.71
CA SER A 162 -2.22 -7.84 -12.65
C SER A 162 -2.06 -9.25 -12.08
N VAL A 163 -0.88 -9.55 -11.52
CA VAL A 163 -0.63 -10.83 -10.83
C VAL A 163 -1.52 -10.97 -9.60
N ALA A 164 -1.65 -9.90 -8.79
CA ALA A 164 -2.47 -9.92 -7.60
C ALA A 164 -3.96 -10.13 -7.93
N LEU A 165 -4.48 -9.53 -9.00
CA LEU A 165 -5.85 -9.75 -9.47
C LEU A 165 -6.08 -11.21 -9.89
N ALA A 166 -5.13 -11.80 -10.64
CA ALA A 166 -5.21 -13.21 -11.02
C ALA A 166 -5.15 -14.14 -9.80
N LEU A 167 -4.21 -13.92 -8.87
CA LEU A 167 -4.12 -14.68 -7.61
C LEU A 167 -5.39 -14.52 -6.77
N GLY A 168 -5.99 -13.34 -6.76
CA GLY A 168 -7.23 -13.05 -6.06
C GLY A 168 -8.41 -13.84 -6.61
N SER A 169 -8.48 -13.96 -7.94
CA SER A 169 -9.51 -14.76 -8.60
C SER A 169 -9.38 -16.26 -8.24
N VAL A 170 -8.16 -16.80 -8.24
CA VAL A 170 -7.93 -18.20 -7.84
C VAL A 170 -8.26 -18.40 -6.35
N TRP A 171 -7.80 -17.50 -5.49
CA TRP A 171 -8.13 -17.52 -4.06
C TRP A 171 -9.64 -17.40 -3.81
N GLY A 172 -10.36 -16.57 -4.57
CA GLY A 172 -11.82 -16.45 -4.48
C GLY A 172 -12.54 -17.77 -4.79
N ASN A 173 -12.03 -18.55 -5.74
CA ASN A 173 -12.57 -19.88 -6.01
C ASN A 173 -12.31 -20.86 -4.86
N GLU A 174 -11.13 -20.82 -4.25
CA GLU A 174 -10.83 -21.63 -3.05
C GLU A 174 -11.68 -21.23 -1.85
N ALA A 175 -11.89 -19.94 -1.63
CA ALA A 175 -12.57 -19.42 -0.44
C ALA A 175 -14.10 -19.47 -0.56
N TRP A 176 -14.65 -19.22 -1.75
CA TRP A 176 -16.09 -19.00 -1.95
C TRP A 176 -16.69 -19.81 -3.11
N GLY A 177 -15.92 -20.70 -3.74
CA GLY A 177 -16.40 -21.59 -4.78
C GLY A 177 -16.57 -20.94 -6.17
N ALA A 178 -16.17 -19.68 -6.36
CA ALA A 178 -16.22 -19.01 -7.67
C ALA A 178 -15.04 -18.06 -7.88
N TYR A 179 -14.53 -17.97 -9.11
CA TYR A 179 -13.39 -17.12 -9.47
C TYR A 179 -13.68 -15.61 -9.41
N TRP A 180 -14.96 -15.24 -9.47
CA TRP A 180 -15.44 -13.86 -9.44
C TRP A 180 -16.90 -13.84 -9.03
N GLN A 181 -17.28 -12.96 -8.12
CA GLN A 181 -18.65 -12.84 -7.60
C GLN A 181 -19.21 -11.42 -7.70
N TRP A 182 -18.52 -10.50 -8.40
CA TRP A 182 -18.92 -9.10 -8.52
C TRP A 182 -19.06 -8.41 -7.16
N ASP A 183 -18.27 -8.84 -6.17
CA ASP A 183 -18.19 -8.15 -4.89
C ASP A 183 -17.65 -6.72 -5.09
N PRO A 184 -18.08 -5.72 -4.29
CA PRO A 184 -17.55 -4.37 -4.39
C PRO A 184 -16.01 -4.30 -4.45
N LYS A 185 -15.27 -5.08 -3.65
CA LYS A 185 -13.80 -5.03 -3.70
C LYS A 185 -13.26 -5.58 -5.02
N GLU A 186 -13.85 -6.66 -5.53
CA GLU A 186 -13.52 -7.22 -6.83
C GLU A 186 -13.76 -6.17 -7.94
N GLN A 187 -14.96 -5.58 -8.00
CA GLN A 187 -15.31 -4.57 -9.01
C GLN A 187 -14.36 -3.37 -8.99
N TRP A 188 -14.02 -2.86 -7.81
CA TRP A 188 -13.14 -1.70 -7.68
C TRP A 188 -11.67 -2.01 -7.98
N SER A 189 -11.23 -3.24 -7.68
CA SER A 189 -9.92 -3.73 -8.09
C SER A 189 -9.81 -3.83 -9.62
N LEU A 190 -10.88 -4.31 -10.29
CA LEU A 190 -10.96 -4.37 -11.75
C LEU A 190 -11.04 -2.96 -12.36
N ALA A 191 -11.83 -2.05 -11.79
CA ALA A 191 -11.92 -0.67 -12.25
C ALA A 191 -10.55 0.03 -12.20
N THR A 192 -9.83 -0.14 -11.09
CA THR A 192 -8.46 0.38 -10.92
C THR A 192 -7.52 -0.22 -11.96
N TRP A 193 -7.59 -1.54 -12.17
CA TRP A 193 -6.80 -2.24 -13.19
C TRP A 193 -7.09 -1.69 -14.60
N LEU A 194 -8.36 -1.50 -14.97
CA LEU A 194 -8.77 -0.97 -16.27
C LEU A 194 -8.27 0.45 -16.52
N VAL A 195 -8.31 1.33 -15.51
CA VAL A 195 -7.77 2.70 -15.62
C VAL A 195 -6.27 2.68 -15.90
N TYR A 196 -5.51 1.83 -15.19
CA TYR A 196 -4.08 1.71 -15.42
C TYR A 196 -3.72 0.93 -16.69
N ALA A 197 -4.55 -0.03 -17.12
CA ALA A 197 -4.42 -0.68 -18.41
C ALA A 197 -4.58 0.33 -19.55
N ALA A 198 -5.58 1.21 -19.46
CA ALA A 198 -5.74 2.32 -20.41
C ALA A 198 -4.48 3.20 -20.47
N LEU A 199 -3.84 3.48 -19.34
CA LEU A 199 -2.61 4.28 -19.28
C LEU A 199 -1.44 3.70 -20.09
N TRP A 200 -1.37 2.37 -20.28
CA TRP A 200 -0.35 1.75 -21.13
C TRP A 200 -0.47 2.17 -22.60
N HIS A 201 -1.68 2.47 -23.05
CA HIS A 201 -1.95 2.88 -24.42
C HIS A 201 -1.73 4.39 -24.64
N VAL A 202 -1.39 5.14 -23.59
CA VAL A 202 -1.23 6.59 -23.63
C VAL A 202 0.25 6.95 -23.79
N PRO A 203 0.67 7.62 -24.88
CA PRO A 203 2.05 8.06 -25.01
C PRO A 203 2.46 9.00 -23.86
N ALA A 204 3.72 8.89 -23.41
CA ALA A 204 4.25 9.72 -22.33
C ALA A 204 4.21 11.23 -22.62
N SER A 205 4.14 11.62 -23.89
CA SER A 205 4.03 13.03 -24.32
C SER A 205 2.64 13.64 -24.12
N ARG A 206 1.60 12.84 -23.84
CA ARG A 206 0.23 13.35 -23.72
C ARG A 206 0.00 14.03 -22.37
N PRO A 207 -0.49 15.29 -22.33
CA PRO A 207 -0.63 16.05 -21.08
C PRO A 207 -1.66 15.45 -20.11
N TRP A 208 -2.68 14.74 -20.64
CA TRP A 208 -3.71 14.09 -19.83
C TRP A 208 -3.27 12.76 -19.20
N ARG A 209 -2.04 12.28 -19.49
CA ARG A 209 -1.47 11.09 -18.86
C ARG A 209 -1.38 11.25 -17.33
N LEU A 210 -1.03 12.45 -16.86
CA LEU A 210 -1.00 12.75 -15.43
C LEU A 210 -2.39 12.66 -14.80
N GLY A 211 -3.42 13.12 -15.52
CA GLY A 211 -4.81 13.02 -15.10
C GLY A 211 -5.26 11.57 -14.93
N LEU A 212 -4.85 10.67 -15.82
CA LEU A 212 -5.15 9.23 -15.70
C LEU A 212 -4.38 8.53 -14.58
N LEU A 213 -3.10 8.88 -14.36
CA LEU A 213 -2.38 8.42 -13.16
C LEU A 213 -3.09 8.87 -11.89
N GLY A 214 -3.56 10.12 -11.85
CA GLY A 214 -4.35 10.66 -10.74
C GLY A 214 -5.70 9.96 -10.57
N LEU A 215 -6.40 9.64 -11.66
CA LEU A 215 -7.66 8.89 -11.64
C LEU A 215 -7.46 7.47 -11.11
N GLY A 216 -6.40 6.79 -11.54
CA GLY A 216 -6.05 5.46 -11.01
C GLY A 216 -5.69 5.52 -9.52
N LEU A 217 -4.97 6.56 -9.09
CA LEU A 217 -4.66 6.76 -7.67
C LEU A 217 -5.93 7.04 -6.86
N LEU A 218 -6.85 7.84 -7.39
CA LEU A 218 -8.14 8.10 -6.78
C LEU A 218 -8.93 6.79 -6.62
N ALA A 219 -8.96 5.92 -7.63
CA ALA A 219 -9.62 4.61 -7.56
C ALA A 219 -9.01 3.72 -6.46
N ILE A 220 -7.69 3.71 -6.30
CA ILE A 220 -7.02 3.03 -5.17
C ILE A 220 -7.48 3.63 -3.84
N VAL A 221 -7.43 4.95 -3.69
CA VAL A 221 -7.85 5.62 -2.45
C VAL A 221 -9.28 5.29 -2.12
N LEU A 222 -10.21 5.36 -3.07
CA LEU A 222 -11.62 4.99 -2.88
C LEU A 222 -11.78 3.51 -2.50
N THR A 223 -11.00 2.61 -3.09
CA THR A 223 -11.03 1.19 -2.72
C THR A 223 -10.61 1.02 -1.25
N VAL A 224 -9.54 1.69 -0.84
CA VAL A 224 -8.95 1.55 0.50
C VAL A 224 -9.74 2.30 1.59
N THR A 225 -10.32 3.46 1.28
CA THR A 225 -11.00 4.29 2.28
C THR A 225 -12.52 4.23 2.20
N TRP A 226 -13.10 4.11 1.01
CA TRP A 226 -14.55 4.09 0.86
C TRP A 226 -15.07 2.66 0.90
N ILE A 227 -14.57 1.78 0.03
CA ILE A 227 -15.09 0.41 -0.08
C ILE A 227 -14.72 -0.44 1.15
N ASN A 228 -13.50 -0.29 1.67
CA ASN A 228 -13.07 -1.05 2.85
C ASN A 228 -13.63 -0.51 4.18
N LEU A 229 -13.85 0.81 4.33
CA LEU A 229 -14.24 1.39 5.63
C LEU A 229 -15.74 1.65 5.77
N SER A 230 -16.46 1.89 4.67
CA SER A 230 -17.82 2.43 4.76
C SER A 230 -18.82 1.49 5.42
N LYS A 231 -18.58 0.17 5.48
CA LYS A 231 -19.57 -0.85 5.88
C LYS A 231 -20.92 -0.75 5.14
N LEU A 232 -21.04 0.16 4.15
CA LEU A 232 -22.28 0.46 3.43
C LEU A 232 -22.59 -0.58 2.36
N PHE A 233 -21.58 -1.33 1.93
CA PHE A 233 -21.72 -2.38 0.94
C PHE A 233 -21.56 -3.74 1.63
N PRO A 234 -22.65 -4.52 1.81
CA PRO A 234 -22.52 -5.90 2.22
C PRO A 234 -21.74 -6.65 1.13
N GLY A 235 -20.73 -7.40 1.55
CA GLY A 235 -19.82 -8.07 0.64
C GLY A 235 -19.05 -9.18 1.34
N LEU A 236 -18.52 -10.11 0.55
CA LEU A 236 -17.76 -11.27 1.03
C LEU A 236 -16.55 -10.83 1.85
N HIS A 237 -16.06 -9.60 1.65
CA HIS A 237 -14.91 -9.00 2.33
C HIS A 237 -15.24 -8.10 3.52
N SER A 238 -16.49 -8.12 4.01
CA SER A 238 -16.93 -7.33 5.17
C SER A 238 -16.26 -7.73 6.50
N TYR A 239 -15.53 -8.84 6.51
CA TYR A 239 -14.80 -9.37 7.66
C TYR A 239 -13.50 -8.62 7.97
N ALA A 240 -12.99 -7.80 7.04
CA ALA A 240 -11.82 -6.97 7.28
C ALA A 240 -12.24 -5.80 8.19
N GLY A 241 -12.22 -6.04 9.51
CA GLY A 241 -12.55 -5.05 10.52
C GLY A 241 -11.62 -3.82 10.52
N LEU A 242 -12.05 -2.79 11.24
CA LEU A 242 -11.37 -1.52 11.47
C LEU A 242 -10.37 -1.60 12.64
#